data_AF-A0A7J3MEA4-F1
#
_entry.id   AF-A0A7J3MEA4-F1
#
_cell.length_a   1.000
_cell.length_b   1.000
_cell.length_c   1.000
_cell.angle_alpha   90.00
_cell.angle_beta   90.00
_cell.angle_gamma   90.00
#
_symmetry.space_group_name_H-M   'P 1'
#
loop_
_entity.id
_entity.type
_entity.pdbx_description
1 polymer ?
#
loop_
_entity_poly.entity_id
_entity_poly.type
_entity_poly.pdbx_seq_one_letter_code
_entity_poly.pdbx_strand_id
1 'polypeptide(L)'
;MFVSFWFMLDNDTFNDPNSTQLVVDVRLFGLQYRSGNVRYVIEDIAFQGHSLGIDNDYHYITSDNQFFLSEANQYYEVQLDLGKLFKKALTYCGRDSARLMEIEIVLEANYGYAEAEIDYIKIYTDPKPNSSYVLVNSTMIFLMAFISLAFIAILRVRR
;
A
#
# COMPACT_ATOMS: atom_id res chain seq x y z
N MET A 1 1.18 13.01 10.25
CA MET A 1 0.63 11.65 10.13
C MET A 1 1.02 11.10 8.78
N PHE A 2 1.49 9.87 8.75
CA PHE A 2 1.81 9.16 7.52
C PHE A 2 1.45 7.68 7.64
N VAL A 3 1.34 7.03 6.49
CA VAL A 3 1.12 5.59 6.39
C VAL A 3 2.33 4.99 5.70
N SER A 4 3.00 4.07 6.37
CA SER A 4 4.17 3.37 5.84
C SER A 4 3.76 2.00 5.34
N PHE A 5 4.22 1.66 4.15
CA PHE A 5 4.00 0.37 3.52
C PHE A 5 5.32 -0.35 3.36
N TRP A 6 5.44 -1.51 4.00
CA TRP A 6 6.66 -2.32 4.00
C TRP A 6 6.52 -3.46 3.00
N PHE A 7 7.36 -3.41 1.99
CA PHE A 7 7.41 -4.40 0.92
C PHE A 7 8.67 -5.24 1.04
N MET A 8 8.49 -6.55 1.00
CA MET A 8 9.58 -7.50 0.85
C MET A 8 9.89 -7.66 -0.65
N LEU A 9 11.15 -7.42 -1.03
CA LEU A 9 11.59 -7.51 -2.43
C LEU A 9 12.11 -8.90 -2.82
N ASP A 10 12.67 -9.65 -1.87
CA ASP A 10 13.24 -10.99 -2.08
C ASP A 10 12.57 -12.04 -1.18
N ASN A 11 12.57 -13.31 -1.60
CA ASN A 11 11.56 -14.28 -1.16
C ASN A 11 11.79 -14.95 0.20
N ASP A 12 12.91 -14.70 0.89
CA ASP A 12 13.36 -15.71 1.87
C ASP A 12 13.10 -15.37 3.34
N THR A 13 13.04 -14.11 3.79
CA THR A 13 12.79 -13.81 5.22
C THR A 13 12.52 -12.33 5.51
N PHE A 14 11.28 -11.91 5.78
CA PHE A 14 10.96 -10.50 6.09
C PHE A 14 11.62 -9.96 7.38
N ASN A 15 12.03 -10.81 8.32
CA ASN A 15 12.65 -10.39 9.59
C ASN A 15 14.15 -10.69 9.67
N ASP A 16 14.80 -11.00 8.54
CA ASP A 16 16.23 -11.25 8.50
C ASP A 16 16.99 -9.93 8.29
N PRO A 17 18.07 -9.68 9.03
CA PRO A 17 18.93 -8.51 8.81
C PRO A 17 19.47 -8.37 7.37
N ASN A 18 19.48 -9.46 6.59
CA ASN A 18 19.93 -9.49 5.19
C ASN A 18 18.77 -9.42 4.20
N SER A 19 17.53 -9.28 4.66
CA SER A 19 16.36 -9.19 3.78
C SER A 19 16.31 -7.85 3.09
N THR A 20 16.11 -7.83 1.78
CA THR A 20 15.94 -6.57 1.05
C THR A 20 14.50 -6.08 1.13
N GLN A 21 14.33 -4.90 1.71
CA GLN A 21 13.02 -4.29 1.93
C GLN A 21 12.88 -2.95 1.20
N LEU A 22 11.65 -2.62 0.87
CA LEU A 22 11.26 -1.31 0.37
C LEU A 22 10.20 -0.73 1.30
N VAL A 23 10.52 0.41 1.90
CA VAL A 23 9.59 1.16 2.74
C VAL A 23 9.06 2.35 1.93
N VAL A 24 7.74 2.41 1.78
CA VAL A 24 7.06 3.49 1.08
C VAL A 24 6.24 4.29 2.07
N ASP A 25 6.69 5.50 2.37
CA ASP A 25 6.03 6.40 3.31
C ASP A 25 5.11 7.36 2.57
N VAL A 26 3.80 7.22 2.82
CA VAL A 26 2.78 8.11 2.28
C VAL A 26 2.42 9.14 3.34
N ARG A 27 2.98 10.34 3.19
CA ARG A 27 2.66 11.45 4.10
C ARG A 27 1.32 12.05 3.72
N LEU A 28 0.35 11.95 4.64
CA LEU A 28 -0.97 12.56 4.49
C LEU A 28 -0.89 14.08 4.61
N PHE A 29 0.06 14.58 5.39
CA PHE A 29 0.44 15.98 5.48
C PHE A 29 1.93 16.11 5.83
N GLY A 30 2.61 17.07 5.20
CA GLY A 30 4.03 17.32 5.42
C GLY A 30 4.32 18.82 5.51
N LEU A 31 5.08 19.22 6.51
CA LEU A 31 5.60 20.58 6.67
C LEU A 31 7.12 20.53 6.55
N GLN A 32 7.69 21.38 5.70
CA GLN A 32 9.12 21.59 5.59
C GLN A 32 9.46 22.98 6.13
N TYR A 33 10.41 23.03 7.05
CA TYR A 33 11.03 24.27 7.50
C TYR A 33 12.25 24.55 6.64
N ARG A 34 12.21 25.63 5.84
CA ARG A 34 13.35 26.06 5.01
C ARG A 34 13.60 27.54 5.22
N SER A 35 14.76 27.88 5.76
CA SER A 35 15.20 29.26 6.00
C SER A 35 14.18 30.10 6.78
N GLY A 36 13.65 29.56 7.88
CA GLY A 36 12.69 30.24 8.76
C GLY A 36 11.25 30.30 8.21
N ASN A 37 10.99 29.74 7.03
CA ASN A 37 9.65 29.66 6.46
C ASN A 37 9.11 28.23 6.52
N VAL A 38 7.86 28.10 6.95
CA VAL A 38 7.10 26.86 6.87
C VAL A 38 6.50 26.77 5.47
N ARG A 39 6.80 25.69 4.76
CA ARG A 39 6.18 25.37 3.47
C ARG A 39 5.56 23.98 3.55
N TYR A 40 4.41 23.82 2.92
CA TYR A 40 3.86 22.49 2.72
C TYR A 40 4.75 21.71 1.75
N VAL A 41 5.03 20.46 2.09
CA VAL A 41 5.59 19.53 1.12
C VAL A 41 4.43 19.12 0.22
N ILE A 42 4.50 19.54 -1.04
CA ILE A 42 3.47 19.31 -2.06
C ILE A 42 4.02 18.53 -3.25
N GLU A 43 5.29 18.16 -3.18
CA GLU A 43 6.00 17.46 -4.23
C GLU A 43 6.61 16.19 -3.68
N ASP A 44 6.61 15.19 -4.56
CA ASP A 44 7.28 13.93 -4.38
C ASP A 44 8.79 14.18 -4.17
N ILE A 45 9.33 13.78 -3.02
CA ILE A 45 10.76 13.92 -2.75
C ILE A 45 11.41 12.58 -3.08
N ALA A 46 12.30 12.63 -4.07
CA ALA A 46 13.06 11.47 -4.53
C ALA A 46 13.82 10.78 -3.38
N PHE A 47 13.96 9.46 -3.51
CA PHE A 47 14.84 8.59 -2.73
C PHE A 47 16.18 9.26 -2.42
N GLN A 48 16.42 9.59 -1.15
CA GLN A 48 17.67 10.20 -0.69
C GLN A 48 18.32 9.34 0.40
N GLY A 49 18.66 8.10 0.09
CA GLY A 49 19.57 7.28 0.88
C GLY A 49 21.02 7.76 0.76
N HIS A 50 21.73 7.78 1.89
CA HIS A 50 23.19 7.98 1.98
C HIS A 50 23.94 6.66 2.24
N SER A 51 23.35 5.50 1.94
CA SER A 51 23.94 4.20 2.25
C SER A 51 24.01 3.32 1.01
N LEU A 52 25.14 2.64 0.86
CA LEU A 52 25.55 1.77 -0.24
C LEU A 52 24.76 0.43 -0.26
N GLY A 53 23.43 0.48 -0.15
CA GLY A 53 22.56 -0.69 -0.15
C GLY A 53 21.08 -0.31 -0.26
N ILE A 54 20.32 -1.14 -0.96
CA ILE A 54 18.89 -0.95 -1.29
C ILE A 54 17.99 -0.90 -0.02
N ASP A 55 18.54 -1.30 1.13
CA ASP A 55 17.81 -1.53 2.39
C ASP A 55 17.37 -0.30 3.19
N ASN A 56 17.69 0.93 2.77
CA ASN A 56 17.37 2.12 3.56
C ASN A 56 16.95 3.33 2.71
N ASP A 57 16.47 3.09 1.50
CA ASP A 57 16.00 4.16 0.62
C ASP A 57 14.53 4.48 0.93
N TYR A 58 14.33 5.50 1.76
CA TYR A 58 12.99 5.98 2.13
C TYR A 58 12.42 6.86 1.01
N HIS A 59 11.19 6.57 0.59
CA HIS A 59 10.48 7.39 -0.39
C HIS A 59 9.38 8.21 0.27
N TYR A 60 9.46 9.52 0.11
CA TYR A 60 8.42 10.46 0.54
C TYR A 60 7.48 10.77 -0.62
N ILE A 61 6.24 10.31 -0.55
CA ILE A 61 5.24 10.72 -1.52
C ILE A 61 4.10 11.42 -0.80
N THR A 62 3.91 12.69 -1.14
CA THR A 62 2.79 13.50 -0.68
C THR A 62 1.57 13.20 -1.53
N SER A 63 0.39 13.11 -0.91
CA SER A 63 -0.84 12.98 -1.68
C SER A 63 -1.06 14.19 -2.59
N ASP A 64 -1.54 13.95 -3.82
CA ASP A 64 -1.93 15.02 -4.78
C ASP A 64 -2.98 15.98 -4.17
N ASN A 65 -3.70 15.52 -3.15
CA ASN A 65 -4.61 16.33 -2.36
C ASN A 65 -3.85 16.92 -1.16
N GLN A 66 -3.72 18.24 -1.13
CA GLN A 66 -3.26 18.98 0.04
C GLN A 66 -4.27 18.82 1.17
N PHE A 67 -4.08 17.83 2.04
CA PHE A 67 -4.89 17.69 3.25
C PHE A 67 -4.36 18.66 4.30
N PHE A 68 -4.85 19.90 4.25
CA PHE A 68 -4.67 20.85 5.34
C PHE A 68 -5.75 20.61 6.40
N LEU A 69 -5.36 19.94 7.49
CA LEU A 69 -6.22 19.73 8.67
C LEU A 69 -6.26 21.01 9.50
N SER A 70 -7.00 22.00 9.02
CA SER A 70 -7.03 23.35 9.60
C SER A 70 -7.84 23.45 10.90
N GLU A 71 -8.77 22.52 11.08
CA GLU A 71 -9.72 22.53 12.20
C GLU A 71 -9.48 21.32 13.12
N ALA A 72 -9.37 21.57 14.42
CA ALA A 72 -9.32 20.51 15.42
C ALA A 72 -10.71 19.86 15.62
N ASN A 73 -10.72 18.61 16.10
CA ASN A 73 -11.94 17.85 16.43
C ASN A 73 -12.90 17.59 15.24
N GLN A 74 -12.34 17.44 14.04
CA GLN A 74 -13.10 17.06 12.84
C GLN A 74 -12.69 15.66 12.37
N TYR A 75 -13.64 14.94 11.79
CA TYR A 75 -13.34 13.70 11.07
C TYR A 75 -12.91 14.03 9.65
N TYR A 76 -11.78 13.46 9.25
CA TYR A 76 -11.23 13.63 7.91
C TYR A 76 -11.14 12.28 7.22
N GLU A 77 -11.76 12.17 6.05
CA GLU A 77 -11.60 10.99 5.19
C GLU A 77 -10.51 11.25 4.15
N VAL A 78 -9.51 10.36 4.13
CA VAL A 78 -8.38 10.43 3.20
C VAL A 78 -8.45 9.24 2.25
N GLN A 79 -8.58 9.52 0.95
CA GLN A 79 -8.58 8.51 -0.10
C GLN A 79 -7.35 8.69 -1.00
N LEU A 80 -6.63 7.59 -1.25
CA LEU A 80 -5.38 7.58 -1.99
C LEU A 80 -5.36 6.44 -3.02
N ASP A 81 -4.89 6.74 -4.24
CA ASP A 81 -4.53 5.70 -5.22
C ASP A 81 -3.10 5.22 -4.95
N LEU A 82 -3.01 4.18 -4.13
CA LEU A 82 -1.75 3.56 -3.78
C LEU A 82 -1.14 2.73 -4.93
N GLY A 83 -1.95 2.30 -5.92
CA GLY A 83 -1.48 1.41 -6.98
C GLY A 83 -0.51 2.10 -7.94
N LYS A 84 -0.85 3.33 -8.36
CA LYS A 84 0.06 4.17 -9.18
C LYS A 84 1.35 4.51 -8.41
N LEU A 85 1.21 4.74 -7.11
CA LEU A 85 2.29 5.10 -6.19
C LEU A 85 3.28 3.93 -6.03
N PHE A 86 2.80 2.75 -5.68
CA PHE A 86 3.65 1.56 -5.55
C PHE A 86 4.33 1.18 -6.86
N LYS A 87 3.65 1.34 -8.01
CA LYS A 87 4.26 1.10 -9.32
C LYS A 87 5.49 1.99 -9.55
N LYS A 88 5.43 3.27 -9.19
CA LYS A 88 6.58 4.18 -9.31
C LYS A 88 7.74 3.73 -8.42
N ALA A 89 7.45 3.43 -7.15
CA ALA A 89 8.46 3.01 -6.19
C ALA A 89 9.17 1.72 -6.64
N LEU A 90 8.42 0.71 -7.08
CA LEU A 90 8.99 -0.54 -7.59
C LEU A 90 9.80 -0.33 -8.87
N THR A 91 9.34 0.53 -9.79
CA THR A 91 10.06 0.86 -11.02
C THR A 91 11.42 1.49 -10.72
N TYR A 92 11.49 2.37 -9.71
CA TYR A 92 12.74 2.99 -9.28
C TYR A 92 13.73 1.95 -8.76
N CYS A 93 13.26 0.98 -7.97
CA CYS A 93 14.09 -0.13 -7.47
C CYS A 93 14.37 -1.21 -8.52
N GLY A 94 13.93 -1.05 -9.77
CA GLY A 94 14.11 -2.03 -10.84
C GLY A 94 13.35 -3.36 -10.61
N ARG A 95 12.21 -3.32 -9.90
CA ARG A 95 11.38 -4.49 -9.60
C ARG A 95 10.00 -4.35 -10.25
N ASP A 96 9.45 -5.48 -10.71
CA ASP A 96 8.09 -5.54 -11.28
C ASP A 96 7.02 -5.91 -10.24
N SER A 97 7.43 -6.51 -9.12
CA SER A 97 6.54 -6.95 -8.06
C SER A 97 7.26 -6.95 -6.71
N ALA A 98 6.50 -6.77 -5.64
CA ALA A 98 6.92 -7.01 -4.28
C ALA A 98 5.76 -7.55 -3.45
N ARG A 99 6.06 -8.13 -2.29
CA ARG A 99 5.04 -8.60 -1.35
C ARG A 99 4.85 -7.57 -0.26
N LEU A 100 3.64 -7.02 -0.12
CA LEU A 100 3.29 -6.19 1.03
C LEU A 100 3.26 -7.07 2.28
N MET A 101 4.01 -6.68 3.30
CA MET A 101 4.16 -7.43 4.54
C MET A 101 3.52 -6.71 5.72
N GLU A 102 3.67 -5.38 5.77
CA GLU A 102 3.23 -4.57 6.89
C GLU A 102 2.75 -3.19 6.44
N ILE A 103 1.77 -2.67 7.19
CA ILE A 103 1.22 -1.33 7.04
C ILE A 103 1.26 -0.69 8.42
N GLU A 104 2.00 0.40 8.55
CA GLU A 104 2.09 1.16 9.79
C GLU A 104 1.39 2.51 9.61
N ILE A 105 0.67 2.96 10.64
CA ILE A 105 0.14 4.32 10.69
C ILE A 105 0.87 5.06 11.79
N VAL A 106 1.57 6.11 11.38
CA VAL A 106 2.42 6.87 12.27
C VAL A 106 1.88 8.28 12.45
N LEU A 107 1.65 8.62 13.71
CA LEU A 107 1.25 9.94 14.15
C LEU A 107 2.48 10.70 14.63
N GLU A 108 2.92 11.64 13.81
CA GLU A 108 4.04 12.52 14.13
C GLU A 108 3.49 13.89 14.59
N ALA A 109 3.74 14.24 15.85
CA ALA A 109 3.40 15.53 16.44
C ALA A 109 4.66 16.41 16.53
N ASN A 110 4.87 17.26 15.51
CA ASN A 110 6.04 18.14 15.48
C ASN A 110 5.82 19.38 16.35
N TYR A 111 6.66 19.55 17.38
CA TYR A 111 6.66 20.70 18.30
C TYR A 111 5.34 20.95 19.04
N GLY A 112 4.55 19.91 19.32
CA GLY A 112 3.27 20.04 20.00
C GLY A 112 2.73 18.72 20.55
N TYR A 113 1.48 18.77 21.02
CA TYR A 113 0.69 17.60 21.41
C TYR A 113 -0.35 17.35 20.32
N ALA A 114 -0.51 16.09 19.92
CA ALA A 114 -1.58 15.67 19.03
C ALA A 114 -2.18 14.37 19.55
N GLU A 115 -3.50 14.28 19.47
CA GLU A 115 -4.26 13.06 19.64
C GLU A 115 -5.02 12.83 18.34
N ALA A 116 -5.06 11.58 17.89
CA ALA A 116 -5.84 11.20 16.72
C ALA A 116 -6.54 9.89 16.99
N GLU A 117 -7.83 9.87 16.67
CA GLU A 117 -8.65 8.68 16.68
C GLU A 117 -8.79 8.18 15.25
N ILE A 118 -8.55 6.90 15.03
CA ILE A 118 -8.71 6.25 13.73
C ILE A 118 -9.93 5.36 13.83
N ASP A 119 -11.03 5.79 13.21
CA ASP A 119 -12.28 5.01 13.19
C ASP A 119 -12.15 3.76 12.31
N TYR A 120 -11.66 3.92 11.06
CA TYR A 120 -11.43 2.80 10.16
C TYR A 120 -10.30 3.03 9.16
N ILE A 121 -9.76 1.91 8.66
CA ILE A 121 -8.86 1.86 7.50
C ILE A 121 -9.48 0.89 6.50
N LYS A 122 -9.71 1.36 5.27
CA LYS A 122 -10.25 0.53 4.19
C LYS A 122 -9.22 0.43 3.07
N ILE A 123 -8.77 -0.79 2.79
CA ILE A 123 -7.86 -1.10 1.69
C ILE A 123 -8.68 -1.80 0.61
N TYR A 124 -8.84 -1.12 -0.53
CA TYR A 124 -9.47 -1.70 -1.70
C TYR A 124 -8.41 -2.23 -2.64
N THR A 125 -8.51 -3.52 -2.96
CA THR A 125 -7.71 -4.14 -4.02
C THR A 125 -8.65 -4.58 -5.12
N ASP A 126 -8.48 -4.04 -6.32
CA ASP A 126 -9.18 -4.55 -7.50
C ASP A 126 -8.31 -5.67 -8.12
N PRO A 127 -8.71 -6.95 -8.00
CA PRO A 127 -7.91 -8.04 -8.56
C PRO A 127 -7.89 -7.91 -10.08
N LYS A 128 -6.69 -7.92 -10.67
CA LYS A 128 -6.56 -7.96 -12.13
C LYS A 128 -7.35 -9.17 -12.65
N PRO A 129 -8.29 -8.99 -13.61
CA PRO A 129 -9.10 -10.08 -14.15
C PRO A 129 -8.26 -11.25 -14.72
N ASN A 130 -7.06 -10.92 -15.20
CA ASN A 130 -6.10 -11.89 -15.76
C ASN A 130 -5.05 -12.36 -14.73
N SER A 131 -5.25 -12.13 -13.44
CA SER A 131 -4.35 -12.65 -12.41
C SER A 131 -4.49 -14.17 -12.29
N SER A 132 -3.39 -14.85 -11.94
CA SER A 132 -3.38 -16.29 -11.69
C SER A 132 -4.42 -16.69 -10.65
N TYR A 133 -4.61 -15.87 -9.61
CA TYR A 133 -5.65 -16.05 -8.60
C TYR A 133 -7.06 -16.09 -9.21
N VAL A 134 -7.42 -15.09 -10.02
CA VAL A 134 -8.76 -15.02 -10.65
C VAL A 134 -8.97 -16.18 -11.62
N LEU A 135 -7.97 -16.53 -12.42
CA LEU A 135 -8.04 -17.64 -13.38
C LEU A 135 -8.24 -18.99 -12.67
N VAL A 136 -7.45 -19.27 -11.63
CA VAL A 136 -7.56 -20.52 -10.86
C VAL A 136 -8.90 -20.60 -10.16
N ASN A 137 -9.33 -19.53 -9.50
CA ASN A 137 -10.57 -19.52 -8.74
C ASN A 137 -11.79 -19.66 -9.66
N SER A 138 -11.80 -18.94 -10.79
CA SER A 138 -12.86 -19.05 -11.81
C SER A 138 -12.93 -20.47 -12.40
N THR A 139 -11.78 -21.08 -12.67
CA THR A 139 -11.70 -22.46 -13.19
C THR A 139 -12.22 -23.47 -12.18
N MET A 140 -11.88 -23.32 -10.90
CA MET A 140 -12.36 -24.19 -9.82
C MET A 140 -13.87 -24.10 -9.63
N ILE A 141 -14.42 -22.87 -9.63
CA ILE A 141 -15.87 -22.65 -9.55
C ILE A 141 -16.58 -23.28 -10.75
N PHE A 142 -16.06 -23.08 -11.96
CA PHE A 142 -16.59 -23.71 -13.16
C PHE A 142 -16.56 -25.23 -13.07
N LEU A 143 -15.45 -25.83 -12.62
CA LEU A 143 -15.31 -27.28 -12.48
C LEU A 143 -16.32 -27.84 -11.49
N MET A 144 -16.49 -27.19 -10.33
CA MET A 144 -17.48 -27.60 -9.32
C MET A 144 -18.91 -27.51 -9.87
N ALA A 145 -19.24 -26.44 -10.58
CA ALA A 145 -20.54 -26.27 -11.21
C ALA A 145 -20.79 -27.35 -12.28
N PHE A 146 -19.78 -27.63 -13.11
CA PHE A 146 -19.85 -28.65 -14.16
C PHE A 146 -20.07 -30.05 -13.57
N ILE A 147 -19.30 -30.44 -12.55
CA ILE A 147 -19.45 -31.73 -11.86
C ILE A 147 -20.85 -31.84 -11.25
N SER A 148 -21.32 -30.79 -10.58
CA SER A 148 -22.64 -30.76 -9.95
C SER A 148 -23.75 -30.96 -10.97
N LEU A 149 -23.68 -30.25 -12.11
CA LEU A 149 -24.65 -30.37 -13.20
C LEU A 149 -24.60 -31.74 -13.87
N ALA A 150 -23.40 -32.28 -14.13
CA ALA A 150 -23.23 -33.61 -14.69
C ALA A 150 -23.81 -34.69 -13.76
N PHE A 151 -23.61 -34.57 -12.45
CA PHE A 151 -24.17 -35.48 -11.46
C PHE A 151 -25.71 -35.41 -11.43
N ILE A 152 -26.28 -34.20 -11.44
CA ILE A 152 -27.74 -34.01 -11.54
C ILE A 152 -28.29 -34.61 -12.83
N ALA A 153 -27.60 -34.44 -13.96
CA ALA A 153 -28.02 -35.00 -15.24
C ALA A 153 -28.03 -36.54 -15.20
N ILE A 154 -26.98 -37.17 -14.65
CA ILE A 154 -26.92 -38.63 -14.46
C ILE A 154 -28.06 -39.14 -13.57
N LEU A 155 -28.34 -38.45 -12.46
CA LEU A 155 -29.43 -38.81 -11.55
C LEU A 155 -30.80 -38.69 -12.20
N ARG A 156 -31.00 -37.71 -13.08
CA ARG A 156 -32.26 -37.54 -13.83
C ARG A 156 -32.46 -38.60 -14.91
N VAL A 157 -31.39 -39.07 -15.55
CA VAL A 157 -31.46 -40.11 -16.60
C VAL A 157 -31.72 -41.50 -16.01
N ARG A 158 -31.41 -41.72 -14.72
CA ARG A 158 -31.62 -43.00 -14.01
C ARG A 158 -32.96 -43.11 -13.27
N ARG A 159 -33.83 -42.11 -13.36
CA ARG A 159 -35.23 -42.16 -12.89
C ARG A 159 -36.15 -42.38 -14.08
#